data_AF-A0A3D4UQH1-F1
#
_entry.id   AF-A0A3D4UQH1-F1
#
_cell.length_a   1.000
_cell.length_b   1.000
_cell.length_c   1.000
_cell.angle_alpha   90.00
_cell.angle_beta   90.00
_cell.angle_gamma   90.00
#
_symmetry.space_group_name_H-M   'P 1'
#
loop_
_entity.id
_entity.type
_entity.pdbx_description
1 polymer ?
#
loop_
_entity_poly.entity_id
_entity_poly.type
_entity_poly.pdbx_seq_one_letter_code
_entity_poly.pdbx_strand_id
1 'polypeptide(L)'
;MTLLRIIRPEEVSRAIKPAVRDEVLRLAAQIVERVRMDGLSAVRAYAEEFDAYAPDDPITLDRRAMRLAYDALDPGDRDALERAAQRIERFAQAQRDAIQPLTMDVPGGQSGHTIEPIDSAGCYAPAGRYPLPSSVLMTAITARVAGCKRVVVASPGAHPVTLAAAHIAGADEFLCVGGAHAIASMAYGFEGFARCDVIVGPGNAWVTAAKQLVSGVVGIDMLAGPSELLILADETADVSTLAADLLAQAEHDTEAVPMLLT
;
A
#
# COMPACT_ATOMS: atom_id res chain seq x y z
N MET A 1 -4.24 30.53 22.19
CA MET A 1 -4.54 29.96 20.87
C MET A 1 -3.24 29.93 20.09
N THR A 2 -2.71 28.76 19.80
CA THR A 2 -1.54 28.64 18.93
C THR A 2 -2.03 28.93 17.51
N LEU A 3 -1.68 30.09 16.97
CA LEU A 3 -1.90 30.41 15.56
C LEU A 3 -1.12 29.39 14.72
N LEU A 4 -1.70 28.96 13.60
CA LEU A 4 -0.98 28.17 12.59
C LEU A 4 0.35 28.87 12.29
N ARG A 5 1.44 28.10 12.22
CA ARG A 5 2.76 28.65 11.94
C ARG A 5 2.77 29.21 10.52
N ILE A 6 2.91 30.53 10.40
CA ILE A 6 3.13 31.18 9.11
C ILE A 6 4.62 31.01 8.76
N ILE A 7 4.89 30.42 7.60
CA ILE A 7 6.25 30.21 7.07
C ILE A 7 6.38 31.06 5.81
N ARG A 8 7.39 31.92 5.76
CA ARG A 8 7.70 32.70 4.55
C ARG A 8 8.51 31.85 3.57
N PRO A 9 8.46 32.15 2.26
CA PRO A 9 9.22 31.39 1.25
C PRO A 9 10.71 31.24 1.57
N GLU A 10 11.34 32.27 2.15
CA GLU A 10 12.75 32.25 2.55
C GLU A 10 13.05 31.33 3.75
N GLU A 11 12.04 30.95 4.53
CA GLU A 11 12.16 30.08 5.71
C GLU A 11 11.93 28.59 5.38
N VAL A 12 11.50 28.28 4.15
CA VAL A 12 11.26 26.90 3.72
C VAL A 12 12.59 26.15 3.62
N SER A 13 12.73 25.11 4.44
CA SER A 13 13.91 24.25 4.44
C SER A 13 14.09 23.56 3.09
N ARG A 14 15.32 23.58 2.56
CA ARG A 14 15.74 22.84 1.37
C ARG A 14 16.41 21.50 1.72
N ALA A 15 16.44 21.13 3.00
CA ALA A 15 17.13 19.93 3.44
C ALA A 15 16.40 18.67 2.97
N ILE A 16 17.11 17.81 2.24
CA ILE A 16 16.62 16.49 1.86
C ILE A 16 16.82 15.57 3.06
N LYS A 17 15.71 15.04 3.60
CA LYS A 17 15.76 14.01 4.65
C LYS A 17 15.70 12.63 3.98
N PRO A 18 16.43 11.64 4.51
CA PRO A 18 16.28 10.27 4.05
C PRO A 18 14.86 9.78 4.36
N ALA A 19 14.30 8.94 3.49
CA ALA A 19 12.96 8.38 3.66
C ALA A 19 12.83 7.52 4.92
N VAL A 20 13.94 6.93 5.38
CA VAL A 20 14.00 6.03 6.53
C VAL A 20 15.19 6.43 7.41
N ARG A 21 14.98 6.43 8.74
CA ARG A 21 16.05 6.64 9.72
C ARG A 21 16.94 5.40 9.82
N ASP A 22 18.25 5.58 9.94
CA ASP A 22 19.24 4.48 9.98
C ASP A 22 18.94 3.42 11.05
N GLU A 23 18.45 3.83 12.22
CA GLU A 23 18.07 2.91 13.29
C GLU A 23 16.92 1.99 12.89
N VAL A 24 15.87 2.54 12.27
CA VAL A 24 14.72 1.77 11.78
C VAL A 24 15.17 0.82 10.68
N LEU A 25 16.04 1.28 9.77
CA LEU A 25 16.59 0.44 8.70
C LEU A 25 17.36 -0.76 9.26
N ARG A 26 18.23 -0.53 10.26
CA ARG A 26 19.01 -1.60 10.91
C ARG A 26 18.12 -2.62 11.61
N LEU A 27 17.08 -2.18 12.32
CA LEU A 27 16.16 -3.08 13.03
C LEU A 27 15.25 -3.83 12.04
N ALA A 28 14.73 -3.16 11.02
CA ALA A 28 13.94 -3.80 9.97
C ALA A 28 14.76 -4.86 9.22
N ALA A 29 16.06 -4.63 9.01
CA ALA A 29 16.95 -5.63 8.40
C ALA A 29 17.02 -6.94 9.19
N GLN A 30 16.96 -6.88 10.53
CA GLN A 30 16.92 -8.08 11.36
C GLN A 30 15.61 -8.87 11.16
N ILE A 31 14.48 -8.16 11.10
CA ILE A 31 13.17 -8.78 10.84
C ILE A 31 13.15 -9.44 9.45
N VAL A 32 13.58 -8.69 8.42
CA VAL A 32 13.60 -9.14 7.03
C VAL A 32 14.49 -10.38 6.89
N GLU A 33 15.69 -10.37 7.46
CA GLU A 33 16.61 -11.49 7.34
C GLU A 33 16.14 -12.71 8.13
N ARG A 34 15.51 -12.51 9.30
CA ARG A 34 14.93 -13.63 10.04
C ARG A 34 13.78 -14.29 9.28
N VAL A 35 12.89 -13.51 8.65
CA VAL A 35 11.82 -14.06 7.79
C VAL A 35 12.41 -14.80 6.59
N ARG A 36 13.48 -14.27 5.98
CA ARG A 36 14.16 -14.94 4.88
C ARG A 36 14.76 -16.29 5.28
N MET A 37 15.38 -16.38 6.46
CA MET A 37 16.06 -17.60 6.92
C MET A 37 15.11 -18.63 7.52
N ASP A 38 14.15 -18.18 8.33
CA ASP A 38 13.32 -19.05 9.18
C ASP A 38 11.88 -19.20 8.64
N GLY A 39 11.52 -18.46 7.58
CA GLY A 39 10.23 -18.54 6.90
C GLY A 39 9.04 -18.32 7.83
N LEU A 40 8.04 -19.21 7.72
CA LEU A 40 6.77 -19.13 8.45
C LEU A 40 6.95 -19.06 9.97
N SER A 41 7.99 -19.69 10.52
CA SER A 41 8.22 -19.67 11.97
C SER A 41 8.55 -18.27 12.50
N ALA A 42 9.35 -17.49 11.76
CA ALA A 42 9.62 -16.09 12.09
C ALA A 42 8.40 -15.20 11.87
N VAL A 43 7.63 -15.44 10.81
CA VAL A 43 6.38 -14.70 10.55
C VAL A 43 5.40 -14.88 11.70
N ARG A 44 5.19 -16.12 12.18
CA ARG A 44 4.34 -16.40 13.34
C ARG A 44 4.84 -15.71 14.61
N ALA A 45 6.15 -15.79 14.89
CA ALA A 45 6.73 -15.13 16.05
C ALA A 45 6.49 -13.61 16.05
N TYR A 46 6.64 -12.95 14.90
CA TYR A 46 6.36 -11.51 14.79
C TYR A 46 4.88 -11.17 14.76
N ALA A 47 4.03 -12.06 14.25
CA ALA A 47 2.58 -11.89 14.33
C ALA A 47 2.09 -11.94 15.78
N GLU A 48 2.60 -12.87 16.60
CA GLU A 48 2.30 -12.95 18.03
C GLU A 48 2.82 -11.72 18.78
N GLU A 49 4.02 -11.24 18.44
CA GLU A 49 4.64 -10.09 19.12
C GLU A 49 3.98 -8.75 18.76
N PHE A 50 3.66 -8.52 17.48
CA PHE A 50 3.28 -7.19 16.97
C PHE A 50 1.83 -7.08 16.51
N ASP A 51 1.22 -8.18 16.06
CA ASP A 51 -0.12 -8.18 15.45
C ASP A 51 -1.20 -8.80 16.35
N ALA A 52 -0.86 -9.13 17.61
CA ALA A 52 -1.72 -9.74 18.62
C ALA A 52 -2.38 -11.08 18.17
N TYR A 53 -1.65 -11.87 17.38
CA TYR A 53 -2.10 -13.17 16.90
C TYR A 53 -2.04 -14.24 18.00
N ALA A 54 -3.03 -15.12 18.01
CA ALA A 54 -2.93 -16.39 18.72
C ALA A 54 -2.09 -17.40 17.91
N PRO A 55 -1.44 -18.39 18.56
CA PRO A 55 -0.58 -19.36 17.88
C PRO A 55 -1.25 -20.12 16.72
N ASP A 56 -2.55 -20.40 16.85
CA ASP A 56 -3.35 -21.15 15.88
C ASP A 56 -4.03 -20.29 14.81
N ASP A 57 -3.90 -18.95 14.89
CA ASP A 57 -4.53 -18.07 13.93
C ASP A 57 -3.93 -18.30 12.52
N PRO A 58 -4.78 -18.23 11.47
CA PRO A 58 -4.33 -18.40 10.10
C PRO A 58 -3.49 -17.20 9.66
N ILE A 59 -2.25 -17.45 9.23
CA ILE A 59 -1.40 -16.41 8.63
C ILE A 59 -1.88 -16.03 7.23
N THR A 60 -2.42 -17.00 6.49
CA THR A 60 -2.96 -16.79 5.15
C THR A 60 -4.43 -17.21 5.09
N LEU A 61 -5.23 -16.41 4.39
CA LEU A 61 -6.64 -16.66 4.12
C LEU A 61 -6.87 -16.74 2.61
N ASP A 62 -7.81 -17.59 2.21
CA ASP A 62 -8.17 -17.83 0.81
C ASP A 62 -9.34 -16.94 0.35
N ARG A 63 -9.67 -17.06 -0.94
CA ARG A 63 -10.83 -16.37 -1.54
C ARG A 63 -12.16 -16.66 -0.82
N ARG A 64 -12.33 -17.85 -0.24
CA ARG A 64 -13.56 -18.22 0.47
C ARG A 64 -13.69 -17.44 1.77
N ALA A 65 -12.62 -17.33 2.55
CA ALA A 65 -12.61 -16.54 3.77
C ALA A 65 -12.90 -15.05 3.48
N MET A 66 -12.28 -14.48 2.44
CA MET A 66 -12.55 -13.11 2.00
C MET A 66 -14.02 -12.92 1.56
N ARG A 67 -14.57 -13.90 0.84
CA ARG A 67 -15.98 -13.88 0.42
C ARG A 67 -16.95 -13.89 1.59
N LEU A 68 -16.69 -14.69 2.62
CA LEU A 68 -17.54 -14.75 3.82
C LEU A 68 -17.58 -13.40 4.54
N ALA A 69 -16.44 -12.69 4.62
CA ALA A 69 -16.39 -11.35 5.20
C ALA A 69 -17.19 -10.34 4.37
N TYR A 70 -17.10 -10.42 3.03
CA TYR A 70 -17.92 -9.61 2.13
C TYR A 70 -19.42 -9.87 2.30
N ASP A 71 -19.84 -11.14 2.34
CA ASP A 71 -21.25 -11.52 2.46
C ASP A 71 -21.85 -11.10 3.83
N ALA A 72 -21.02 -11.01 4.87
CA ALA A 72 -21.39 -10.58 6.21
C ALA A 72 -21.36 -9.05 6.43
N LEU A 73 -20.83 -8.28 5.48
CA LEU A 73 -20.73 -6.83 5.61
C LEU A 73 -22.10 -6.15 5.49
N ASP A 74 -22.30 -5.06 6.24
CA ASP A 74 -23.50 -4.23 6.12
C ASP A 74 -23.72 -3.78 4.67
N PRO A 75 -24.96 -3.80 4.15
CA PRO A 75 -25.23 -3.42 2.76
C PRO A 75 -24.74 -2.02 2.40
N GLY A 76 -24.82 -1.05 3.32
CA GLY A 76 -24.36 0.32 3.07
C GLY A 76 -22.84 0.41 2.88
N ASP A 77 -22.08 -0.29 3.71
CA ASP A 77 -20.63 -0.39 3.60
C ASP A 77 -20.22 -1.14 2.33
N ARG A 78 -20.92 -2.23 2.01
CA ARG A 78 -20.72 -3.01 0.77
C ARG A 78 -20.91 -2.14 -0.46
N ASP A 79 -22.03 -1.44 -0.54
CA ASP A 79 -22.32 -0.56 -1.67
C ASP A 79 -21.29 0.57 -1.78
N ALA A 80 -20.79 1.09 -0.65
CA ALA A 80 -19.74 2.11 -0.65
C ALA A 80 -18.42 1.58 -1.23
N LEU A 81 -17.99 0.38 -0.80
CA LEU A 81 -16.78 -0.26 -1.31
C LEU A 81 -16.90 -0.60 -2.80
N GLU A 82 -18.03 -1.15 -3.25
CA GLU A 82 -18.25 -1.49 -4.65
C GLU A 82 -18.26 -0.25 -5.56
N ARG A 83 -18.92 0.83 -5.13
CA ARG A 83 -18.89 2.11 -5.86
C ARG A 83 -17.48 2.67 -5.97
N ALA A 84 -16.68 2.58 -4.91
CA ALA A 84 -15.28 3.00 -4.93
C ALA A 84 -14.46 2.13 -5.88
N ALA A 85 -14.60 0.81 -5.78
CA ALA A 85 -13.91 -0.17 -6.62
C ALA A 85 -14.18 0.08 -8.11
N GLN A 86 -15.45 0.26 -8.50
CA GLN A 86 -15.82 0.54 -9.90
C GLN A 86 -15.20 1.85 -10.43
N ARG A 87 -15.06 2.89 -9.58
CA ARG A 87 -14.42 4.15 -9.97
C ARG A 87 -12.92 3.96 -10.19
N ILE A 88 -12.27 3.24 -9.29
CA ILE A 88 -10.83 2.90 -9.37
C ILE A 88 -10.57 2.08 -10.63
N GLU A 89 -11.34 1.02 -10.86
CA GLU A 89 -11.20 0.13 -12.01
C GLU A 89 -11.35 0.89 -13.33
N ARG A 90 -12.39 1.74 -13.46
CA ARG A 90 -12.59 2.55 -14.67
C ARG A 90 -11.40 3.46 -14.97
N PHE A 91 -10.86 4.12 -13.95
CA PHE A 91 -9.72 5.02 -14.15
C PHE A 91 -8.42 4.24 -14.43
N ALA A 92 -8.17 3.17 -13.69
CA ALA A 92 -7.02 2.29 -13.92
C ALA A 92 -7.06 1.70 -15.33
N GLN A 93 -8.23 1.31 -15.84
CA GLN A 93 -8.39 0.78 -17.19
C GLN A 93 -8.06 1.86 -18.24
N ALA A 94 -8.58 3.08 -18.06
CA ALA A 94 -8.25 4.20 -18.94
C ALA A 94 -6.74 4.51 -18.96
N GLN A 95 -6.08 4.42 -17.80
CA GLN A 95 -4.62 4.57 -17.72
C GLN A 95 -3.89 3.45 -18.46
N ARG A 96 -4.30 2.19 -18.26
CA ARG A 96 -3.73 1.03 -18.96
C ARG A 96 -3.89 1.16 -20.48
N ASP A 97 -5.07 1.55 -20.95
CA ASP A 97 -5.35 1.71 -22.38
C ASP A 97 -4.54 2.83 -23.02
N ALA A 98 -4.02 3.78 -22.23
CA ALA A 98 -3.12 4.82 -22.73
C ALA A 98 -1.67 4.33 -22.93
N ILE A 99 -1.28 3.19 -22.34
CA ILE A 99 0.07 2.63 -22.48
C ILE A 99 0.09 1.71 -23.71
N GLN A 100 0.84 2.12 -24.74
CA GLN A 100 0.86 1.42 -26.04
C GLN A 100 2.24 0.84 -26.35
N PRO A 101 2.30 -0.38 -26.92
CA PRO A 101 3.55 -0.90 -27.45
C PRO A 101 4.03 -0.01 -28.60
N LEU A 102 5.34 0.03 -28.81
CA LEU A 102 5.95 0.78 -29.89
C LEU A 102 6.64 -0.19 -30.84
N THR A 103 6.47 0.01 -32.14
CA THR A 103 7.28 -0.66 -33.16
C THR A 103 7.53 0.32 -34.29
N MET A 104 8.77 0.39 -34.74
CA MET A 104 9.21 1.25 -35.83
C MET A 104 10.20 0.52 -36.73
N ASP A 105 10.14 0.81 -38.03
CA ASP A 105 11.11 0.31 -38.98
C ASP A 105 12.45 1.03 -38.82
N VAL A 106 13.54 0.28 -38.90
CA VAL A 106 14.92 0.77 -38.93
C VAL A 106 15.68 0.06 -40.04
N PRO A 107 16.78 0.63 -40.59
CA PRO A 107 17.57 -0.07 -41.59
C PRO A 107 18.01 -1.47 -41.10
N GLY A 108 17.53 -2.52 -41.77
CA GLY A 108 17.83 -3.90 -41.44
C GLY A 108 16.87 -4.60 -40.46
N GLY A 109 15.79 -3.96 -40.01
CA GLY A 109 14.78 -4.61 -39.15
C GLY A 109 13.76 -3.68 -38.52
N GLN A 110 13.29 -4.02 -37.32
CA GLN A 110 12.37 -3.22 -36.52
C GLN A 110 12.93 -3.01 -35.11
N SER A 111 12.59 -1.87 -34.50
CA SER A 111 12.92 -1.52 -33.13
C SER A 111 11.64 -1.11 -32.38
N GLY A 112 11.60 -1.28 -31.06
CA GLY A 112 10.39 -1.02 -30.29
C GLY A 112 10.41 -1.55 -28.86
N HIS A 113 9.24 -1.56 -28.23
CA HIS A 113 9.00 -2.17 -26.92
C HIS A 113 7.64 -2.85 -26.88
N THR A 114 7.54 -3.90 -26.05
CA THR A 114 6.27 -4.51 -25.65
C THR A 114 5.98 -4.16 -24.19
N ILE A 115 4.73 -4.30 -23.78
CA ILE A 115 4.28 -4.07 -22.41
C ILE A 115 3.68 -5.39 -21.94
N GLU A 116 4.26 -5.95 -20.88
CA GLU A 116 3.81 -7.20 -20.29
C GLU A 116 3.51 -6.98 -18.80
N PRO A 117 2.40 -7.51 -18.27
CA PRO A 117 2.15 -7.47 -16.85
C PRO A 117 3.14 -8.36 -16.09
N ILE A 118 3.42 -7.97 -14.86
CA ILE A 118 4.07 -8.86 -13.90
C ILE A 118 3.12 -10.01 -13.54
N ASP A 119 3.66 -11.18 -13.19
CA ASP A 119 2.82 -12.34 -12.87
C ASP A 119 2.12 -12.18 -11.51
N SER A 120 2.80 -11.62 -10.51
CA SER A 120 2.29 -11.51 -9.15
C SER A 120 2.56 -10.18 -8.44
N ALA A 121 1.52 -9.63 -7.80
CA ALA A 121 1.60 -8.40 -7.02
C ALA A 121 1.24 -8.64 -5.54
N GLY A 122 2.08 -8.14 -4.64
CA GLY A 122 1.83 -8.04 -3.21
C GLY A 122 1.33 -6.63 -2.86
N CYS A 123 0.10 -6.53 -2.36
CA CYS A 123 -0.61 -5.29 -2.10
C CYS A 123 -0.73 -5.06 -0.59
N TYR A 124 0.13 -4.22 -0.02
CA TYR A 124 0.11 -3.94 1.40
C TYR A 124 -0.89 -2.84 1.76
N ALA A 125 -1.71 -3.09 2.78
CA ALA A 125 -2.64 -2.12 3.36
C ALA A 125 -2.39 -2.00 4.88
N PRO A 126 -2.05 -0.81 5.39
CA PRO A 126 -1.94 -0.58 6.83
C PRO A 126 -3.29 -0.78 7.54
N ALA A 127 -3.28 -1.21 8.81
CA ALA A 127 -4.49 -1.24 9.65
C ALA A 127 -4.41 -0.37 10.91
N GLY A 128 -3.29 0.35 11.12
CA GLY A 128 -3.08 1.38 12.16
C GLY A 128 -3.96 1.24 13.41
N ARG A 129 -4.73 2.29 13.71
CA ARG A 129 -5.84 2.25 14.68
C ARG A 129 -7.17 1.81 14.02
N TYR A 130 -7.25 1.94 12.70
CA TYR A 130 -8.43 1.66 11.90
C TYR A 130 -8.04 0.97 10.59
N PRO A 131 -8.82 -0.03 10.13
CA PRO A 131 -8.57 -0.69 8.86
C PRO A 131 -8.69 0.28 7.68
N LEU A 132 -7.80 0.14 6.69
CA LEU A 132 -7.79 0.96 5.47
C LEU A 132 -8.22 0.15 4.23
N PRO A 133 -9.53 -0.13 4.06
CA PRO A 133 -10.02 -0.85 2.89
C PRO A 133 -9.78 -0.11 1.57
N SER A 134 -9.68 1.22 1.60
CA SER A 134 -9.36 2.04 0.43
C SER A 134 -7.98 1.71 -0.14
N SER A 135 -6.96 1.50 0.70
CA SER A 135 -5.61 1.11 0.26
C SER A 135 -5.62 -0.26 -0.41
N VAL A 136 -6.43 -1.20 0.09
CA VAL A 136 -6.63 -2.51 -0.56
C VAL A 136 -7.21 -2.32 -1.96
N LEU A 137 -8.30 -1.56 -2.09
CA LEU A 137 -8.92 -1.32 -3.40
C LEU A 137 -7.94 -0.65 -4.37
N MET A 138 -7.24 0.40 -3.94
CA MET A 138 -6.32 1.16 -4.80
C MET A 138 -5.15 0.31 -5.33
N THR A 139 -4.65 -0.63 -4.53
CA THR A 139 -3.48 -1.45 -4.90
C THR A 139 -3.87 -2.73 -5.64
N ALA A 140 -4.87 -3.46 -5.15
CA ALA A 140 -5.24 -4.75 -5.73
C ALA A 140 -6.00 -4.60 -7.06
N ILE A 141 -6.89 -3.61 -7.19
CA ILE A 141 -7.62 -3.38 -8.45
C ILE A 141 -6.66 -2.96 -9.56
N THR A 142 -5.71 -2.07 -9.27
CA THR A 142 -4.73 -1.63 -10.28
C THR A 142 -3.84 -2.78 -10.73
N ALA A 143 -3.43 -3.67 -9.81
CA ALA A 143 -2.71 -4.89 -10.16
C ALA A 143 -3.53 -5.83 -11.06
N ARG A 144 -4.83 -6.00 -10.78
CA ARG A 144 -5.74 -6.79 -11.62
C ARG A 144 -5.93 -6.20 -13.00
N VAL A 145 -6.18 -4.90 -13.07
CA VAL A 145 -6.32 -4.18 -14.35
C VAL A 145 -5.04 -4.30 -15.17
N ALA A 146 -3.87 -4.16 -14.56
CA ALA A 146 -2.59 -4.34 -15.24
C ALA A 146 -2.48 -5.72 -15.92
N GLY A 147 -3.08 -6.76 -15.31
CA GLY A 147 -3.10 -8.14 -15.81
C GLY A 147 -2.37 -9.14 -14.92
N CYS A 148 -2.07 -8.78 -13.66
CA CYS A 148 -1.40 -9.68 -12.73
C CYS A 148 -2.25 -10.93 -12.48
N LYS A 149 -1.67 -12.11 -12.72
CA LYS A 149 -2.33 -13.41 -12.54
C LYS A 149 -2.57 -13.69 -11.07
N ARG A 150 -1.61 -13.33 -10.22
CA ARG A 150 -1.70 -13.47 -8.76
C ARG A 150 -1.70 -12.11 -8.06
N VAL A 151 -2.66 -11.86 -7.18
CA VAL A 151 -2.71 -10.66 -6.33
C VAL A 151 -2.90 -11.10 -4.89
N VAL A 152 -1.94 -10.75 -4.05
CA VAL A 152 -1.98 -10.97 -2.61
C VAL A 152 -2.26 -9.65 -1.93
N VAL A 153 -3.15 -9.63 -0.94
CA VAL A 153 -3.31 -8.48 -0.05
C VAL A 153 -2.66 -8.80 1.29
N ALA A 154 -1.85 -7.89 1.83
CA ALA A 154 -1.27 -8.03 3.16
C ALA A 154 -1.75 -6.93 4.09
N SER A 155 -2.32 -7.28 5.25
CA SER A 155 -2.78 -6.32 6.24
C SER A 155 -2.90 -6.97 7.62
N PRO A 156 -2.50 -6.29 8.71
CA PRO A 156 -2.63 -6.85 10.05
C PRO A 156 -4.11 -6.98 10.47
N GLY A 157 -4.41 -8.04 11.23
CA GLY A 157 -5.66 -8.16 11.99
C GLY A 157 -6.90 -8.65 11.23
N ALA A 158 -6.76 -9.10 9.97
CA ALA A 158 -7.83 -9.74 9.16
C ALA A 158 -9.23 -9.09 9.30
N HIS A 159 -9.29 -7.75 9.36
CA HIS A 159 -10.52 -7.03 9.64
C HIS A 159 -11.60 -7.31 8.58
N PRO A 160 -12.88 -7.51 8.96
CA PRO A 160 -13.94 -7.87 8.01
C PRO A 160 -14.06 -6.93 6.80
N VAL A 161 -13.98 -5.62 7.02
CA VAL A 161 -14.06 -4.62 5.94
C VAL A 161 -12.86 -4.69 4.99
N THR A 162 -11.67 -5.02 5.50
CA THR A 162 -10.44 -5.18 4.70
C THR A 162 -10.49 -6.47 3.88
N LEU A 163 -10.97 -7.58 4.47
CA LEU A 163 -11.21 -8.84 3.78
C LEU A 163 -12.28 -8.69 2.69
N ALA A 164 -13.35 -7.95 2.97
CA ALA A 164 -14.39 -7.65 2.00
C ALA A 164 -13.85 -6.80 0.84
N ALA A 165 -13.04 -5.78 1.13
CA ALA A 165 -12.36 -4.99 0.10
C ALA A 165 -11.41 -5.85 -0.75
N ALA A 166 -10.67 -6.79 -0.14
CA ALA A 166 -9.81 -7.71 -0.87
C ALA A 166 -10.61 -8.65 -1.78
N HIS A 167 -11.78 -9.11 -1.32
CA HIS A 167 -12.72 -9.87 -2.15
C HIS A 167 -13.18 -9.06 -3.36
N ILE A 168 -13.67 -7.83 -3.13
CA ILE A 168 -14.15 -6.92 -4.19
C ILE A 168 -13.04 -6.61 -5.20
N ALA A 169 -11.81 -6.39 -4.73
CA ALA A 169 -10.65 -6.16 -5.59
C ALA A 169 -10.13 -7.42 -6.31
N GLY A 170 -10.74 -8.58 -6.03
CA GLY A 170 -10.40 -9.85 -6.67
C GLY A 170 -9.07 -10.43 -6.21
N ALA A 171 -8.63 -10.23 -4.98
CA ALA A 171 -7.41 -10.84 -4.44
C ALA A 171 -7.50 -12.39 -4.40
N ASP A 172 -6.35 -13.07 -4.51
CA ASP A 172 -6.25 -14.54 -4.42
C ASP A 172 -6.05 -15.03 -3.00
N GLU A 173 -5.17 -14.34 -2.29
CA GLU A 173 -4.70 -14.70 -0.96
C GLU A 173 -4.64 -13.42 -0.12
N PHE A 174 -4.91 -13.58 1.16
CA PHE A 174 -4.77 -12.51 2.13
C PHE A 174 -3.76 -12.93 3.19
N LEU A 175 -2.68 -12.17 3.31
CA LEU A 175 -1.66 -12.34 4.33
C LEU A 175 -2.03 -11.47 5.53
N CYS A 176 -2.33 -12.10 6.66
CA CYS A 176 -3.00 -11.43 7.78
C CYS A 176 -2.04 -10.74 8.78
N VAL A 177 -0.79 -10.51 8.34
CA VAL A 177 0.27 -9.87 9.11
C VAL A 177 0.60 -8.49 8.56
N GLY A 178 1.15 -7.62 9.42
CA GLY A 178 1.53 -6.25 9.10
C GLY A 178 3.04 -6.03 8.98
N GLY A 179 3.45 -4.76 8.84
CA GLY A 179 4.81 -4.32 9.11
C GLY A 179 5.90 -4.92 8.20
N ALA A 180 7.12 -4.95 8.72
CA ALA A 180 8.30 -5.39 7.97
C ALA A 180 8.27 -6.90 7.64
N HIS A 181 7.68 -7.73 8.51
CA HIS A 181 7.55 -9.18 8.29
C HIS A 181 6.53 -9.51 7.19
N ALA A 182 5.47 -8.71 7.00
CA ALA A 182 4.58 -8.85 5.85
C ALA A 182 5.30 -8.57 4.52
N ILE A 183 6.09 -7.50 4.46
CA ILE A 183 6.89 -7.15 3.27
C ILE A 183 7.91 -8.25 2.97
N ALA A 184 8.63 -8.73 4.00
CA ALA A 184 9.58 -9.81 3.84
C ALA A 184 8.91 -11.12 3.38
N SER A 185 7.72 -11.43 3.89
CA SER A 185 6.93 -12.59 3.48
C SER A 185 6.57 -12.53 1.99
N MET A 186 6.12 -11.37 1.50
CA MET A 186 5.84 -11.18 0.07
C MET A 186 7.11 -11.19 -0.79
N ALA A 187 8.25 -10.75 -0.26
CA ALA A 187 9.51 -10.72 -1.02
C ALA A 187 10.17 -12.09 -1.16
N TYR A 188 10.16 -12.89 -0.10
CA TYR A 188 10.89 -14.17 -0.05
C TYR A 188 9.99 -15.39 -0.14
N GLY A 189 8.71 -15.26 0.19
CA GLY A 189 7.81 -16.39 0.36
C GLY A 189 8.16 -17.25 1.58
N PHE A 190 7.35 -18.27 1.83
CA PHE A 190 7.62 -19.34 2.80
C PHE A 190 6.84 -20.60 2.39
N GLU A 191 6.95 -21.69 3.15
CA GLU A 191 6.21 -22.92 2.85
C GLU A 191 4.69 -22.66 2.79
N GLY A 192 4.09 -22.90 1.63
CA GLY A 192 2.66 -22.64 1.39
C GLY A 192 2.31 -21.21 0.98
N PHE A 193 3.28 -20.32 0.79
CA PHE A 193 3.06 -18.95 0.32
C PHE A 193 4.16 -18.50 -0.66
N ALA A 194 3.79 -18.31 -1.91
CA ALA A 194 4.74 -17.90 -2.95
C ALA A 194 5.13 -16.42 -2.84
N ARG A 195 6.39 -16.11 -3.14
CA ARG A 195 6.85 -14.72 -3.29
C ARG A 195 6.11 -13.99 -4.40
N CYS A 196 6.11 -12.66 -4.34
CA CYS A 196 5.55 -11.76 -5.34
C CYS A 196 6.67 -11.18 -6.22
N ASP A 197 6.33 -10.69 -7.41
CA ASP A 197 7.28 -10.03 -8.32
C ASP A 197 7.36 -8.52 -8.06
N VAL A 198 6.27 -7.91 -7.57
CA VAL A 198 6.22 -6.52 -7.11
C VAL A 198 5.49 -6.42 -5.77
N ILE A 199 5.92 -5.50 -4.92
CA ILE A 199 5.24 -5.12 -3.68
C ILE A 199 4.87 -3.64 -3.74
N VAL A 200 3.60 -3.36 -3.57
CA VAL A 200 3.03 -2.01 -3.64
C VAL A 200 2.27 -1.66 -2.37
N GLY A 201 2.09 -0.38 -2.13
CA GLY A 201 1.28 0.14 -1.03
C GLY A 201 2.10 0.92 -0.01
N PRO A 202 1.48 1.92 0.64
CA PRO A 202 2.13 2.74 1.64
C PRO A 202 2.21 2.02 2.99
N GLY A 203 3.07 2.50 3.87
CA GLY A 203 3.09 2.04 5.25
C GLY A 203 3.93 2.95 6.13
N ASN A 204 4.04 2.58 7.40
CA ASN A 204 4.87 3.31 8.34
C ASN A 204 6.38 3.12 8.02
N ALA A 205 7.23 3.76 8.81
CA ALA A 205 8.68 3.70 8.63
C ALA A 205 9.26 2.27 8.56
N TRP A 206 8.65 1.28 9.22
CA TRP A 206 9.09 -0.12 9.18
C TRP A 206 8.78 -0.80 7.85
N VAL A 207 7.60 -0.52 7.30
CA VAL A 207 7.19 -0.99 5.97
C VAL A 207 8.08 -0.36 4.90
N THR A 208 8.29 0.96 4.97
CA THR A 208 9.19 1.67 4.04
C THR A 208 10.62 1.14 4.14
N ALA A 209 11.13 0.92 5.36
CA ALA A 209 12.45 0.32 5.58
C ALA A 209 12.55 -1.08 4.97
N ALA A 210 11.54 -1.94 5.19
CA ALA A 210 11.52 -3.28 4.63
C ALA A 210 11.49 -3.25 3.10
N LYS A 211 10.65 -2.40 2.49
CA LYS A 211 10.61 -2.20 1.02
C LYS A 211 11.97 -1.76 0.48
N GLN A 212 12.65 -0.84 1.16
CA GLN A 212 14.00 -0.43 0.80
C GLN A 212 15.01 -1.58 0.86
N LEU A 213 14.90 -2.45 1.87
CA LEU A 213 15.81 -3.59 2.03
C LEU A 213 15.59 -4.68 0.99
N VAL A 214 14.34 -4.88 0.55
CA VAL A 214 13.98 -5.94 -0.42
C VAL A 214 13.99 -5.47 -1.87
N SER A 215 14.20 -4.18 -2.15
CA SER A 215 14.10 -3.63 -3.52
C SER A 215 15.14 -4.18 -4.50
N GLY A 216 16.17 -4.88 -4.02
CA GLY A 216 17.12 -5.64 -4.85
C GLY A 216 16.68 -7.07 -5.18
N VAL A 217 15.59 -7.54 -4.59
CA VAL A 217 15.06 -8.91 -4.70
C VAL A 217 13.67 -8.91 -5.37
N VAL A 218 12.85 -7.90 -5.10
CA VAL A 218 11.48 -7.74 -5.60
C VAL A 218 11.25 -6.30 -6.05
N GLY A 219 10.40 -6.09 -7.05
CA GLY A 219 10.00 -4.75 -7.45
C GLY A 219 9.26 -4.03 -6.33
N ILE A 220 9.46 -2.72 -6.20
CA ILE A 220 8.66 -1.87 -5.31
C ILE A 220 8.16 -0.65 -6.09
N ASP A 221 7.01 -0.10 -5.71
CA ASP A 221 6.46 1.14 -6.26
C ASP A 221 7.30 2.37 -5.85
N MET A 222 7.42 2.64 -4.55
CA MET A 222 8.14 3.79 -4.00
C MET A 222 8.44 3.61 -2.52
N LEU A 223 9.43 4.38 -2.04
CA LEU A 223 9.65 4.60 -0.61
C LEU A 223 8.72 5.72 -0.14
N ALA A 224 7.64 5.33 0.55
CA ALA A 224 6.68 6.29 1.07
C ALA A 224 7.23 7.02 2.30
N GLY A 225 7.04 8.34 2.34
CA GLY A 225 7.24 9.19 3.51
C GLY A 225 5.92 9.50 4.21
N PRO A 226 5.93 10.42 5.21
CA PRO A 226 4.71 10.97 5.78
C PRO A 226 3.80 11.56 4.70
N SER A 227 2.50 11.50 4.91
CA SER A 227 1.51 12.07 3.99
C SER A 227 1.51 13.59 4.05
N GLU A 228 1.36 14.24 2.90
CA GLU A 228 1.43 15.69 2.74
C GLU A 228 0.23 16.21 1.94
N LEU A 229 -0.22 17.42 2.25
CA LEU A 229 -1.22 18.16 1.48
C LEU A 229 -0.76 19.60 1.32
N LEU A 230 -0.76 20.12 0.09
CA LEU A 230 -0.56 21.54 -0.18
C LEU A 230 -1.79 22.09 -0.87
N ILE A 231 -2.45 23.06 -0.23
CA ILE A 231 -3.57 23.79 -0.80
C ILE A 231 -3.06 25.13 -1.33
N LEU A 232 -3.37 25.43 -2.58
CA LEU A 232 -3.18 26.75 -3.18
C LEU A 232 -4.53 27.47 -3.18
N ALA A 233 -4.62 28.62 -2.52
CA ALA A 233 -5.88 29.35 -2.38
C ALA A 233 -5.70 30.82 -2.71
N ASP A 234 -6.59 31.36 -3.54
CA ASP A 234 -6.70 32.80 -3.79
C ASP A 234 -7.90 33.38 -3.01
N GLU A 235 -8.24 34.64 -3.26
CA GLU A 235 -9.35 35.33 -2.62
C GLU A 235 -10.73 34.71 -2.88
N THR A 236 -10.86 33.78 -3.81
CA THR A 236 -12.13 33.11 -4.16
C THR A 236 -12.37 31.83 -3.35
N ALA A 237 -11.38 31.36 -2.60
CA ALA A 237 -11.45 30.09 -1.89
C ALA A 237 -12.42 30.12 -0.69
N ASP A 238 -13.18 29.04 -0.54
CA ASP A 238 -14.05 28.86 0.63
C ASP A 238 -13.24 28.44 1.86
N VAL A 239 -13.17 29.34 2.84
CA VAL A 239 -12.36 29.16 4.07
C VAL A 239 -12.75 27.91 4.85
N SER A 240 -14.04 27.53 4.83
CA SER A 240 -14.50 26.35 5.58
C SER A 240 -13.98 25.04 4.96
N THR A 241 -13.94 24.96 3.63
CA THR A 241 -13.40 23.85 2.88
C THR A 241 -11.88 23.75 3.06
N LEU A 242 -11.16 24.87 2.97
CA LEU A 242 -9.70 24.91 3.23
C LEU A 242 -9.36 24.35 4.61
N ALA A 243 -10.10 24.79 5.64
CA ALA A 243 -9.89 24.32 7.00
C ALA A 243 -10.20 22.81 7.15
N ALA A 244 -11.28 22.33 6.51
CA ALA A 244 -11.64 20.92 6.54
C ALA A 244 -10.57 20.03 5.88
N ASP A 245 -10.04 20.44 4.72
CA ASP A 245 -9.02 19.68 3.99
C ASP A 245 -7.69 19.62 4.78
N LEU A 246 -7.28 20.74 5.40
CA LEU A 246 -6.10 20.77 6.26
C LEU A 246 -6.25 19.82 7.46
N LEU A 247 -7.43 19.80 8.08
CA LEU A 247 -7.72 18.91 9.21
C LEU A 247 -7.78 17.43 8.80
N ALA A 248 -8.38 17.13 7.65
CA ALA A 248 -8.43 15.78 7.09
C ALA A 248 -7.03 15.21 6.82
N GLN A 249 -6.08 16.04 6.39
CA GLN A 249 -4.68 15.61 6.27
C GLN A 249 -4.00 15.48 7.65
N ALA A 250 -4.29 16.40 8.58
CA ALA A 250 -3.66 16.40 9.90
C ALA A 250 -4.06 15.19 10.77
N GLU A 251 -5.26 14.64 10.59
CA GLU A 251 -5.71 13.48 11.36
C GLU A 251 -5.06 12.16 10.92
N HIS A 252 -4.42 12.13 9.74
CA HIS A 252 -3.88 10.91 9.15
C HIS A 252 -2.71 10.32 9.96
N ASP A 253 -1.76 11.16 10.39
CA ASP A 253 -0.61 10.76 11.19
C ASP A 253 -0.02 11.98 11.92
N THR A 254 0.65 11.77 13.05
CA THR A 254 1.35 12.84 13.79
C THR A 254 2.46 13.52 13.00
N GLU A 255 3.03 12.84 12.00
CA GLU A 255 4.05 13.36 11.10
C GLU A 255 3.45 13.93 9.80
N ALA A 256 2.11 13.94 9.63
CA ALA A 256 1.46 14.48 8.44
C ALA A 256 1.73 15.99 8.28
N VAL A 257 1.86 16.44 7.03
CA VAL A 257 2.23 17.83 6.72
C VAL A 257 1.14 18.52 5.90
N PRO A 258 0.11 19.10 6.54
CA PRO A 258 -0.86 19.96 5.89
C PRO A 258 -0.31 21.38 5.72
N MET A 259 -0.39 21.92 4.51
CA MET A 259 0.13 23.22 4.13
C MET A 259 -0.91 24.01 3.33
N LEU A 260 -0.96 25.31 3.58
CA LEU A 260 -1.79 26.27 2.83
C LEU A 260 -0.87 27.38 2.31
N LEU A 261 -0.93 27.63 1.00
CA LEU A 261 -0.32 28.77 0.33
C LEU A 261 -1.43 29.70 -0.16
N THR A 262 -1.39 30.95 0.31
CA THR A 262 -2.30 32.04 -0.06
C THR A 262 -1.53 33.23 -0.60
#